data_AF-A0A7S2HKV7-F1
#
_entry.id   AF-A0A7S2HKV7-F1
#
_cell.length_a   1.000
_cell.length_b   1.000
_cell.length_c   1.000
_cell.angle_alpha   90.00
_cell.angle_beta   90.00
_cell.angle_gamma   90.00
#
_symmetry.space_group_name_H-M   'P 1'
#
loop_
_entity.id
_entity.type
_entity.pdbx_description
1 polymer ?
#
loop_
_entity_poly.entity_id
_entity_poly.type
_entity_poly.pdbx_seq_one_letter_code
_entity_poly.pdbx_strand_id
1 'polypeptide(L)'
;RDRDNALAFAAKANEGSSSQRALIAFVGHSSGRCISKLSARRDEMEVMFPLDTTFEVVAPPDDDQTAKDDEAAVKAAQERLRETIPDAEIHLVYLKEVKVDEWS
;
A
#
# COMPACT_ATOMS: atom_id res chain seq x y z
N ARG A 1 3.54 11.67 -2.57
CA ARG A 1 2.26 11.97 -3.27
C ARG A 1 1.32 10.77 -3.23
N ASP A 2 1.65 9.63 -3.85
CA ASP A 2 0.76 8.45 -3.84
C ASP A 2 0.62 7.82 -2.44
N ARG A 3 1.73 7.73 -1.70
CA ARG A 3 1.74 7.36 -0.27
C ARG A 3 0.80 8.23 0.55
N ASP A 4 0.89 9.55 0.41
CA ASP A 4 0.13 10.48 1.24
C ASP A 4 -1.37 10.38 0.94
N ASN A 5 -1.74 10.11 -0.32
CA ASN A 5 -3.11 9.82 -0.73
C ASN A 5 -3.61 8.49 -0.14
N ALA A 6 -2.78 7.44 -0.18
CA ALA A 6 -3.13 6.14 0.39
C ALA A 6 -3.30 6.22 1.91
N LEU A 7 -2.45 6.97 2.61
CA LEU A 7 -2.58 7.25 4.04
C LEU A 7 -3.82 8.09 4.35
N ALA A 8 -4.12 9.11 3.54
CA ALA A 8 -5.33 9.92 3.72
C ALA A 8 -6.59 9.06 3.55
N PHE A 9 -6.60 8.15 2.58
CA PHE A 9 -7.67 7.16 2.43
C PHE A 9 -7.75 6.24 3.66
N ALA A 10 -6.60 5.69 4.08
CA ALA A 10 -6.48 4.84 5.26
C ALA A 10 -6.65 5.58 6.59
N ALA A 11 -6.88 6.90 6.60
CA ALA A 11 -7.14 7.70 7.81
C ALA A 11 -8.59 8.21 7.90
N LYS A 12 -9.45 7.90 6.92
CA LYS A 12 -10.87 8.29 6.99
C LYS A 12 -11.57 7.59 8.17
N ALA A 13 -12.30 8.36 8.98
CA ALA A 13 -13.18 7.84 10.03
C ALA A 13 -14.41 7.18 9.40
N ASN A 14 -14.75 5.96 9.81
CA ASN A 14 -15.41 4.99 8.93
C ASN A 14 -16.95 5.08 8.84
N GLU A 15 -17.44 4.88 7.61
CA GLU A 15 -18.69 4.18 7.28
C GLU A 15 -18.43 2.65 7.21
N GLY A 16 -18.08 1.99 8.33
CA GLY A 16 -18.08 0.51 8.44
C GLY A 16 -16.76 -0.30 8.32
N SER A 17 -15.57 0.30 8.26
CA SER A 17 -14.28 -0.45 8.20
C SER A 17 -13.67 -0.81 9.57
N SER A 18 -12.78 -1.81 9.60
CA SER A 18 -12.03 -2.28 10.78
C SER A 18 -11.12 -1.18 11.40
N SER A 19 -10.85 -1.29 12.71
CA SER A 19 -9.79 -0.51 13.39
C SER A 19 -8.39 -0.90 12.93
N GLN A 20 -8.25 -2.12 12.38
CA GLN A 20 -7.00 -2.62 11.80
C GLN A 20 -7.00 -2.36 10.29
N ARG A 21 -5.98 -1.66 9.81
CA ARG A 21 -5.81 -1.25 8.42
C ARG A 21 -4.44 -1.73 7.93
N ALA A 22 -4.33 -2.02 6.63
CA ALA A 22 -3.07 -2.37 6.00
C ALA A 22 -2.77 -1.39 4.86
N LEU A 23 -1.56 -0.84 4.84
CA LEU A 23 -1.00 -0.13 3.71
C LEU A 23 -0.02 -1.07 3.00
N ILE A 24 -0.29 -1.34 1.72
CA ILE A 24 0.52 -2.25 0.91
C ILE A 24 1.48 -1.43 0.06
N ALA A 25 2.78 -1.68 0.21
CA ALA A 25 3.85 -1.07 -0.58
C ALA A 25 4.49 -2.11 -1.49
N PHE A 26 4.47 -1.87 -2.80
CA PHE A 26 5.11 -2.76 -3.77
C PHE A 26 6.58 -2.34 -3.95
N VAL A 27 7.51 -3.19 -3.51
CA VAL A 27 8.96 -2.97 -3.65
C VAL A 27 9.42 -3.17 -5.10
N GLY A 28 8.64 -3.93 -5.88
CA GLY A 28 8.85 -4.09 -7.30
C GLY A 28 7.77 -4.94 -7.94
N HIS A 29 7.40 -4.58 -9.17
CA HIS A 29 6.46 -5.33 -9.98
C HIS A 29 6.82 -5.21 -11.47
N SER A 30 6.38 -6.19 -12.26
CA SER A 30 6.59 -6.30 -13.71
C SER A 30 5.29 -6.50 -14.48
N SER A 31 4.32 -7.21 -13.91
CA SER A 31 3.06 -7.52 -14.60
C SER A 31 2.04 -6.38 -14.51
N GLY A 32 2.09 -5.57 -13.46
CA GLY A 32 1.20 -4.43 -13.25
C GLY A 32 1.16 -3.48 -14.46
N ARG A 33 -0.05 -3.02 -14.81
CA ARG A 33 -0.27 -2.05 -15.89
C ARG A 33 -1.05 -0.86 -15.36
N CYS A 34 -0.56 0.34 -15.68
CA CYS A 34 -1.26 1.59 -15.37
C CYS A 34 -2.52 1.70 -16.24
N ILE A 35 -3.67 1.85 -15.60
CA ILE A 35 -4.98 1.96 -16.23
C ILE A 35 -5.64 3.33 -15.99
N SER A 36 -4.89 4.31 -15.49
CA SER A 36 -5.42 5.66 -15.17
C SER A 36 -6.16 6.34 -16.33
N LYS A 37 -5.76 6.07 -17.58
CA LYS A 37 -6.43 6.58 -18.79
C LYS A 37 -7.80 5.97 -19.07
N LEU A 38 -8.04 4.75 -18.56
CA LEU A 38 -9.27 3.99 -18.74
C LEU A 38 -10.15 4.02 -17.49
N SER A 39 -9.60 4.43 -16.35
CA SER A 39 -10.31 4.51 -15.08
C SER A 39 -11.37 5.60 -15.10
N ALA A 40 -12.51 5.33 -14.46
CA ALA A 40 -13.49 6.36 -14.13
C ALA A 40 -12.93 7.40 -13.13
N ARG A 41 -11.90 7.01 -12.38
CA ARG A 41 -11.23 7.83 -11.34
C ARG A 41 -9.97 8.45 -11.92
N ARG A 42 -10.13 9.51 -12.70
CA ARG A 42 -9.04 10.12 -13.49
C ARG A 42 -7.90 10.72 -12.66
N ASP A 43 -8.16 11.04 -11.40
CA ASP A 43 -7.16 11.60 -10.49
C ASP A 43 -6.34 10.51 -9.76
N GLU A 44 -6.66 9.23 -9.99
CA GLU A 44 -5.95 8.11 -9.41
C GLU A 44 -4.97 7.48 -10.41
N MET A 45 -3.76 7.19 -9.93
CA MET A 45 -2.75 6.43 -10.67
C MET A 45 -2.98 4.93 -10.50
N GLU A 46 -4.13 4.46 -10.98
CA GLU A 46 -4.56 3.08 -10.81
C GLU A 46 -3.68 2.11 -11.61
N VAL A 47 -3.21 1.06 -10.93
CA VAL A 47 -2.43 -0.04 -11.51
C VAL A 47 -3.22 -1.32 -11.32
N MET A 48 -3.41 -2.08 -12.39
CA MET A 48 -4.11 -3.37 -12.37
C MET A 48 -3.12 -4.50 -12.64
N PHE A 49 -3.24 -5.56 -11.85
CA PHE A 49 -2.46 -6.79 -11.98
C PHE A 49 -3.31 -7.90 -12.60
N PRO A 50 -2.71 -8.78 -13.40
CA PRO A 50 -3.33 -10.06 -13.78
C PRO A 50 -3.77 -10.89 -12.56
N LEU A 51 -4.78 -11.75 -12.74
CA LEU A 51 -5.36 -12.55 -11.65
C LEU A 51 -4.42 -13.62 -11.10
N ASP A 52 -3.46 -14.06 -11.91
CA ASP A 52 -2.45 -15.07 -11.60
C ASP A 52 -1.14 -14.47 -11.05
N THR A 53 -1.09 -13.15 -10.88
CA THR A 53 0.08 -12.50 -10.26
C THR A 53 0.21 -12.90 -8.80
N THR A 54 1.39 -13.42 -8.45
CA THR A 54 1.71 -13.84 -7.09
C THR A 54 2.67 -12.85 -6.44
N PHE A 55 2.45 -12.56 -5.16
CA PHE A 55 3.30 -11.68 -4.36
C PHE A 55 3.77 -12.40 -3.10
N GLU A 56 5.02 -12.14 -2.72
CA GLU A 56 5.57 -12.53 -1.42
C GLU A 56 5.67 -11.31 -0.49
N VAL A 57 5.41 -11.53 0.80
CA VAL A 57 5.68 -10.52 1.84
C VAL A 57 7.17 -10.52 2.11
N VAL A 58 7.79 -9.35 1.98
CA VAL A 58 9.23 -9.18 2.16
C VAL A 58 9.54 -8.24 3.31
N ALA A 59 10.76 -8.31 3.81
CA ALA A 59 11.29 -7.30 4.73
C ALA A 59 11.33 -5.92 4.03
N PRO A 60 11.24 -4.82 4.79
CA PRO A 60 11.53 -3.50 4.26
C PRO A 60 12.93 -3.49 3.62
N PRO A 61 13.14 -2.80 2.50
CA PRO A 61 14.48 -2.69 1.92
C PRO A 61 15.42 -1.92 2.87
N ASP A 62 16.46 -2.61 3.38
CA ASP A 62 17.31 -2.16 4.50
C ASP A 62 18.00 -0.79 4.29
N ASP A 63 18.32 -0.45 3.03
CA ASP A 63 19.04 0.78 2.64
C ASP A 63 18.15 1.82 1.94
N ASP A 64 16.82 1.66 1.99
CA ASP A 64 15.92 2.59 1.34
C ASP A 64 15.45 3.69 2.30
N GLN A 65 15.90 4.93 2.08
CA GLN A 65 15.38 6.10 2.79
C GLN A 65 13.87 6.22 2.63
N THR A 66 13.32 5.78 1.49
CA THR A 66 11.88 5.76 1.22
C THR A 66 11.14 4.86 2.21
N ALA A 67 11.68 3.68 2.52
CA ALA A 67 11.05 2.76 3.48
C ALA A 67 10.98 3.36 4.88
N LYS A 68 12.03 4.05 5.32
CA LYS A 68 12.07 4.76 6.61
C LYS A 68 11.06 5.92 6.64
N ASP A 69 10.98 6.68 5.56
CA ASP A 69 10.03 7.78 5.43
C ASP A 69 8.58 7.28 5.43
N ASP A 70 8.33 6.12 4.82
CA ASP A 70 7.02 5.48 4.75
C ASP A 70 6.57 4.96 6.12
N GLU A 71 7.47 4.31 6.86
CA GLU A 71 7.22 3.89 8.24
C GLU A 71 6.91 5.09 9.15
N ALA A 72 7.69 6.17 9.04
CA ALA A 72 7.45 7.39 9.81
C ALA A 72 6.09 8.02 9.48
N ALA A 73 5.72 8.05 8.20
CA ALA A 73 4.43 8.58 7.74
C ALA A 73 3.25 7.71 8.23
N VAL A 74 3.38 6.39 8.17
CA VAL A 74 2.37 5.44 8.70
C VAL A 74 2.18 5.64 10.21
N LYS A 75 3.28 5.75 10.96
CA LYS A 75 3.22 5.99 12.41
C LYS A 75 2.48 7.28 12.74
N ALA A 76 2.82 8.38 12.06
CA ALA A 76 2.15 9.67 12.26
C ALA A 76 0.66 9.63 11.89
N ALA A 77 0.29 8.91 10.81
CA ALA A 77 -1.10 8.73 10.42
C ALA A 77 -1.88 7.90 11.45
N GLN A 78 -1.26 6.85 11.99
CA GLN A 78 -1.86 6.01 13.03
C GLN A 78 -2.10 6.80 14.33
N GLU A 79 -1.13 7.61 14.77
CA GLU A 79 -1.28 8.46 15.96
C GLU A 79 -2.48 9.40 15.82
N ARG A 80 -2.64 10.06 14.67
CA ARG A 80 -3.82 10.89 14.39
C ARG A 80 -5.12 10.09 14.34
N LEU A 81 -5.09 8.90 13.74
CA LEU A 81 -6.28 8.05 13.65
C LEU A 81 -6.73 7.61 15.04
N ARG A 82 -5.79 7.34 15.96
CA ARG A 82 -6.07 6.99 17.36
C ARG A 82 -6.77 8.07 18.17
N GLU A 83 -6.69 9.33 17.76
CA GLU A 83 -7.50 10.41 18.35
C GLU A 83 -9.00 10.20 18.13
N THR A 84 -9.37 9.48 17.07
CA THR A 84 -10.77 9.20 16.69
C THR A 84 -11.20 7.76 16.93
N ILE A 85 -10.27 6.80 16.78
CA ILE A 85 -10.48 5.37 16.95
C ILE A 85 -9.35 4.86 17.85
N PRO A 86 -9.54 4.80 19.18
CA PRO A 86 -8.47 4.57 20.16
C PRO A 86 -7.59 3.35 19.90
N ASP A 87 -8.15 2.29 19.31
CA ASP A 87 -7.47 1.03 19.01
C ASP A 87 -7.06 0.91 17.53
N ALA A 88 -6.96 2.02 16.81
CA ALA A 88 -6.58 2.00 15.42
C ALA A 88 -5.13 1.55 15.21
N GLU A 89 -4.94 0.73 14.18
CA GLU A 89 -3.64 0.22 13.75
C GLU A 89 -3.52 0.29 12.24
N ILE A 90 -2.35 0.71 11.76
CA ILE A 90 -2.00 0.73 10.34
C ILE A 90 -0.72 -0.08 10.16
N HIS A 91 -0.85 -1.27 9.57
CA HIS A 91 0.29 -2.13 9.24
C HIS A 91 0.85 -1.76 7.87
N LEU A 92 2.14 -1.45 7.80
CA LEU A 92 2.84 -1.32 6.53
C LEU A 92 3.34 -2.70 6.09
N VAL A 93 2.92 -3.15 4.91
CA VAL A 93 3.28 -4.46 4.36
C VAL A 93 3.98 -4.26 3.03
N TYR A 94 5.20 -4.77 2.93
CA TYR A 94 5.98 -4.74 1.70
C TYR A 94 5.75 -6.01 0.89
N LEU A 95 5.39 -5.84 -0.38
CA LEU A 95 5.17 -6.93 -1.31
C LEU A 95 6.17 -6.86 -2.46
N LYS A 96 6.60 -8.04 -2.91
CA LYS A 96 7.41 -8.21 -4.11
C LYS A 96 6.73 -9.22 -5.03
N GLU A 97 6.62 -8.90 -6.30
CA GLU A 97 6.08 -9.84 -7.29
C GLU A 97 7.02 -11.03 -7.45
N VAL A 98 6.47 -12.24 -7.32
CA VAL A 98 7.18 -13.50 -7.57
C VAL A 98 7.26 -13.70 -9.08
N LYS A 99 8.48 -13.76 -9.61
CA LYS A 99 8.66 -14.15 -11.01
C LYS A 99 8.25 -15.61 -11.16
N VAL A 100 7.28 -15.87 -12.02
CA VAL A 100 7.03 -17.23 -12.48
C VAL A 100 8.18 -17.57 -13.42
N ASP A 101 9.16 -18.32 -12.93
CA ASP A 101 10.13 -18.96 -13.83
C ASP A 101 9.32 -19.92 -14.71
N GLU A 102 9.27 -19.64 -16.02
CA GLU A 102 8.73 -20.56 -17.01
C GLU A 102 9.63 -21.81 -17.02
N TRP A 103 9.22 -22.82 -16.25
CA TRP A 103 9.58 -24.25 -16.26
C TRP A 103 10.93 -24.63 -16.91
N SER A 104 11.84 -25.12 -16.05
CA SER A 104 13.00 -25.94 -16.43
C SER A 104 12.60 -27.33 -16.91
#